data_AF-X1H6T2-F1
#
_entry.id   AF-X1H6T2-F1
#
_cell.length_a   1.000
_cell.length_b   1.000
_cell.length_c   1.000
_cell.angle_alpha   90.00
_cell.angle_beta   90.00
_cell.angle_gamma   90.00
#
_symmetry.space_group_name_H-M   'P 1'
#
loop_
_entity.id
_entity.type
_entity.pdbx_description
1 polymer ?
#
loop_
_entity_poly.entity_id
_entity_poly.type
_entity_poly.pdbx_seq_one_letter_code
_entity_poly.pdbx_strand_id
1 'polypeptide(L)'
;FRPLTLLELIDQLIQDEIQIDSFQNLFSLKLMVNRCSDFNYVWDQLKEIILEKKIIYTLKQNKPNKIIRMDKRGITVQTEKGEDLIAINQVEDAWHYFIREGSLERNDHEKSTYRSSFMLALFSQLPFVEVDKSPPLSLRIKT
;
A
#
# COMPACT_ATOMS: atom_id res chain seq x y z
N PHE A 1 15.14 10.97 -11.49
CA PHE A 1 15.87 9.68 -11.37
C PHE A 1 15.39 8.76 -12.49
N ARG A 2 16.29 8.31 -13.37
CA ARG A 2 15.96 7.32 -14.41
C ARG A 2 16.26 5.93 -13.87
N PRO A 3 15.33 4.95 -13.94
CA PRO A 3 15.62 3.59 -13.55
C PRO A 3 16.66 2.98 -14.50
N LEU A 4 17.68 2.33 -13.92
CA LEU A 4 18.65 1.51 -14.65
C LEU A 4 17.92 0.38 -15.40
N THR A 5 18.34 0.11 -16.63
CA THR A 5 17.91 -1.05 -17.40
C THR A 5 18.50 -2.33 -16.82
N LEU A 6 17.90 -3.49 -17.15
CA LEU A 6 18.39 -4.80 -16.70
C LEU A 6 19.83 -5.06 -17.15
N LEU A 7 20.21 -4.59 -18.35
CA LEU A 7 21.57 -4.69 -18.88
C LEU A 7 22.56 -3.85 -18.09
N GLU A 8 22.23 -2.59 -17.81
CA GLU A 8 23.10 -1.70 -17.01
C GLU A 8 23.28 -2.21 -15.57
N LEU A 9 22.27 -2.91 -15.02
CA LEU A 9 22.37 -3.59 -13.72
C LEU A 9 23.32 -4.80 -13.77
N ILE A 10 23.25 -5.61 -14.83
CA ILE A 10 24.12 -6.78 -15.00
C ILE A 10 25.57 -6.35 -15.20
N ASP A 11 25.82 -5.29 -15.96
CA ASP A 11 27.17 -4.77 -16.21
C ASP A 11 27.82 -4.23 -14.93
N GLN A 12 27.05 -3.56 -14.07
CA GLN A 12 27.53 -3.15 -12.74
C GLN A 12 27.89 -4.34 -11.84
N LEU A 13 27.12 -5.44 -11.89
CA LEU A 13 27.39 -6.64 -11.09
C LEU A 13 28.69 -7.33 -11.47
N ILE A 14 29.02 -7.32 -12.76
CA ILE A 14 30.24 -7.91 -13.29
C ILE A 14 31.46 -7.05 -12.92
N GLN A 15 31.28 -5.73 -12.81
CA GLN A 15 32.36 -4.77 -12.55
C GLN A 15 32.72 -4.63 -11.06
N ASP A 16 31.73 -4.67 -10.15
CA ASP A 16 31.91 -4.17 -8.77
C ASP A 16 32.16 -5.25 -7.69
N GLU A 17 32.40 -6.53 -8.03
CA GLU A 17 32.51 -7.64 -7.04
C GLU A 17 31.41 -7.58 -5.96
N ILE A 18 30.19 -7.17 -6.33
CA ILE A 18 29.10 -6.95 -5.39
C ILE A 18 28.82 -8.29 -4.70
N GLN A 19 28.98 -8.33 -3.38
CA GLN A 19 28.63 -9.52 -2.59
C GLN A 19 27.20 -9.91 -2.94
N ILE A 20 27.01 -11.17 -3.33
CA ILE A 20 25.76 -11.71 -3.88
C ILE A 20 24.55 -11.34 -3.01
N ASP A 21 24.74 -11.26 -1.68
CA ASP A 21 23.72 -10.87 -0.71
C ASP A 21 23.26 -9.40 -0.85
N SER A 22 24.18 -8.48 -1.17
CA SER A 22 23.85 -7.07 -1.45
C SER A 22 23.03 -6.94 -2.74
N PHE A 23 23.35 -7.73 -3.76
CA PHE A 23 22.57 -7.75 -4.99
C PHE A 23 21.19 -8.36 -4.80
N GLN A 24 21.06 -9.50 -4.11
CA GLN A 24 19.76 -10.12 -3.82
C GLN A 24 18.84 -9.16 -3.09
N ASN A 25 19.37 -8.39 -2.14
CA ASN A 25 18.63 -7.35 -1.44
C ASN A 25 18.20 -6.23 -2.39
N LEU A 26 19.12 -5.67 -3.19
CA LEU A 26 18.81 -4.62 -4.16
C LEU A 26 17.81 -5.04 -5.25
N PHE A 27 17.92 -6.27 -5.74
CA PHE A 27 17.02 -6.84 -6.73
C PHE A 27 15.64 -7.11 -6.14
N SER A 28 15.57 -7.66 -4.92
CA SER A 28 14.31 -7.86 -4.20
C SER A 28 13.61 -6.54 -3.92
N LEU A 29 14.37 -5.50 -3.52
CA LEU A 29 13.87 -4.15 -3.35
C LEU A 29 13.30 -3.58 -4.65
N LYS A 30 14.04 -3.65 -5.75
CA LYS A 30 13.57 -3.17 -7.07
C LYS A 30 12.34 -3.95 -7.56
N LEU A 31 12.30 -5.27 -7.36
CA LEU A 31 11.13 -6.09 -7.68
C LEU A 31 9.93 -5.72 -6.81
N MET A 32 10.12 -5.52 -5.51
CA MET A 32 9.04 -5.09 -4.61
C MET A 32 8.51 -3.71 -4.98
N VAL A 33 9.38 -2.75 -5.28
CA VAL A 33 8.97 -1.42 -5.76
C VAL A 33 8.15 -1.54 -7.05
N ASN A 34 8.59 -2.35 -8.01
CA ASN A 34 7.85 -2.59 -9.26
C ASN A 34 6.50 -3.30 -9.05
N ARG A 35 6.40 -4.21 -8.08
CA ARG A 35 5.12 -4.87 -7.75
C ARG A 35 4.19 -3.94 -6.98
N CYS A 36 4.72 -3.12 -6.09
CA CYS A 36 3.94 -2.15 -5.33
C CYS A 36 3.45 -0.99 -6.20
N SER A 37 4.10 -0.69 -7.34
CA SER A 37 3.58 0.28 -8.31
C SER A 37 2.50 -0.28 -9.25
N ASP A 38 2.33 -1.60 -9.31
CA ASP A 38 1.23 -2.23 -10.04
C ASP A 38 0.00 -2.36 -9.14
N PHE A 39 -1.00 -1.50 -9.36
CA PHE A 39 -2.22 -1.51 -8.57
C PHE A 39 -3.01 -2.83 -8.72
N ASN A 40 -2.93 -3.54 -9.85
CA ASN A 40 -3.66 -4.81 -10.00
C ASN A 40 -3.13 -5.86 -9.02
N TYR A 41 -1.81 -5.96 -8.89
CA TYR A 41 -1.18 -6.83 -7.91
C TYR A 41 -1.65 -6.50 -6.49
N VAL A 42 -1.66 -5.22 -6.13
CA VAL A 42 -2.09 -4.75 -4.81
C VAL A 42 -3.57 -5.03 -4.57
N TRP A 43 -4.40 -4.80 -5.57
CA TRP A 43 -5.83 -5.07 -5.52
C TRP A 43 -6.13 -6.56 -5.30
N ASP A 44 -5.38 -7.44 -5.94
CA ASP A 44 -5.50 -8.89 -5.74
C ASP A 44 -5.06 -9.32 -4.34
N GLN A 45 -3.98 -8.74 -3.80
CA GLN A 45 -3.58 -8.98 -2.41
C GLN A 45 -4.67 -8.53 -1.42
N LEU A 46 -5.31 -7.38 -1.66
CA LEU A 46 -6.42 -6.89 -0.85
C LEU A 46 -7.63 -7.83 -0.91
N LYS A 47 -7.94 -8.43 -2.07
CA LYS A 47 -9.03 -9.41 -2.18
C LYS A 47 -8.78 -10.61 -1.26
N GLU A 48 -7.59 -11.18 -1.30
CA GLU A 48 -7.22 -12.33 -0.45
C GLU A 48 -7.36 -11.99 1.04
N ILE A 49 -6.83 -10.84 1.46
CA ILE A 49 -6.95 -10.35 2.84
C ILE A 49 -8.42 -10.17 3.26
N ILE A 50 -9.26 -9.61 2.38
CA ILE A 50 -10.66 -9.31 2.67
C ILE A 50 -11.51 -10.57 2.66
N LEU A 51 -11.12 -11.63 1.96
CA LEU A 51 -11.76 -12.94 2.07
C LEU A 51 -11.66 -13.46 3.51
N GLU A 52 -10.50 -13.32 4.14
CA GLU A 52 -10.24 -13.76 5.52
C GLU A 52 -10.75 -12.76 6.58
N LYS A 53 -10.56 -11.45 6.33
CA LYS A 53 -10.83 -10.38 7.30
C LYS A 53 -11.95 -9.47 6.82
N LYS A 54 -13.17 -9.76 7.29
CA LYS A 54 -14.37 -8.94 6.98
C LYS A 54 -14.49 -7.65 7.79
N ILE A 55 -13.66 -7.43 8.81
CA ILE A 55 -13.68 -6.22 9.62
C ILE A 55 -12.25 -5.68 9.73
N ILE A 56 -12.08 -4.42 9.35
CA ILE A 56 -10.81 -3.69 9.47
C ILE A 56 -11.00 -2.53 10.45
N TYR A 57 -10.15 -2.46 11.45
CA TYR A 57 -10.21 -1.42 12.49
C TYR A 57 -9.31 -0.25 12.12
N THR A 58 -9.79 0.99 12.30
CA THR A 58 -8.96 2.17 12.06
C THR A 58 -7.76 2.20 13.02
N LEU A 59 -6.57 2.55 12.50
CA LEU A 59 -5.32 2.44 13.24
C LEU A 59 -5.26 3.29 14.53
N LYS A 60 -5.85 4.50 14.51
CA LYS A 60 -5.78 5.42 15.66
C LYS A 60 -6.94 5.27 16.65
N GLN A 61 -8.16 5.13 16.16
CA GLN A 61 -9.37 5.13 17.01
C GLN A 61 -9.92 3.73 17.26
N ASN A 62 -9.35 2.69 16.63
CA ASN A 62 -9.84 1.33 16.67
C ASN A 62 -11.34 1.22 16.33
N LYS A 63 -11.81 2.05 15.39
CA LYS A 63 -13.21 2.03 14.93
C LYS A 63 -13.40 0.94 13.90
N PRO A 64 -14.43 0.09 14.02
CA PRO A 64 -14.67 -1.01 13.08
C PRO A 64 -15.18 -0.48 11.73
N ASN A 65 -14.66 -1.05 10.66
CA ASN A 65 -15.16 -0.89 9.29
C ASN A 65 -15.45 -2.29 8.75
N LYS A 66 -16.73 -2.65 8.62
CA LYS A 66 -17.14 -3.95 8.13
C LYS A 66 -17.20 -3.92 6.60
N ILE A 67 -16.47 -4.81 5.95
CA ILE A 67 -16.46 -4.94 4.50
C ILE A 67 -17.62 -5.84 4.10
N ILE A 68 -18.60 -5.26 3.43
CA ILE A 68 -19.80 -5.95 2.97
C ILE A 68 -19.53 -6.67 1.65
N ARG A 69 -18.82 -6.00 0.74
CA ARG A 69 -18.48 -6.53 -0.58
C ARG A 69 -17.22 -5.86 -1.12
N MET A 70 -16.44 -6.62 -1.88
CA MET A 70 -15.40 -6.11 -2.75
C MET A 70 -15.67 -6.66 -4.15
N ASP A 71 -15.79 -5.78 -5.14
CA ASP A 71 -16.04 -6.16 -6.53
C ASP A 71 -15.31 -5.18 -7.48
N LYS A 72 -15.51 -5.33 -8.79
CA LYS A 72 -14.87 -4.48 -9.81
C LYS A 72 -15.17 -2.97 -9.69
N ARG A 73 -16.21 -2.58 -8.94
CA ARG A 73 -16.54 -1.17 -8.66
C ARG A 73 -15.76 -0.62 -7.49
N GLY A 74 -15.29 -1.46 -6.56
CA GLY A 74 -14.59 -1.05 -5.36
C GLY A 74 -14.97 -1.84 -4.11
N ILE A 75 -14.90 -1.17 -2.95
CA ILE A 75 -15.13 -1.77 -1.62
C ILE A 75 -16.34 -1.12 -0.97
N THR A 76 -17.38 -1.91 -0.69
CA THR A 76 -18.54 -1.46 0.08
C THR A 76 -18.29 -1.70 1.57
N VAL A 77 -18.32 -0.62 2.36
CA VAL A 77 -17.94 -0.61 3.77
C VAL A 77 -19.09 -0.10 4.63
N GLN A 78 -19.48 -0.87 5.63
CA GLN A 78 -20.41 -0.48 6.67
C GLN A 78 -19.67 0.06 7.89
N THR A 79 -20.12 1.21 8.38
CA THR A 79 -19.63 1.91 9.57
C THR A 79 -20.79 2.30 10.48
N GLU A 80 -20.48 2.86 11.64
CA GLU A 80 -21.49 3.46 12.55
C GLU A 80 -22.38 4.52 11.87
N LYS A 81 -21.87 5.19 10.82
CA LYS A 81 -22.57 6.24 10.08
C LYS A 81 -23.38 5.72 8.89
N GLY A 82 -23.32 4.43 8.61
CA GLY A 82 -23.96 3.81 7.44
C GLY A 82 -22.99 3.08 6.52
N GLU A 83 -23.55 2.63 5.40
CA GLU A 83 -22.86 1.89 4.33
C GLU A 83 -22.49 2.81 3.19
N ASP A 84 -21.33 2.57 2.58
CA ASP A 84 -20.78 3.44 1.56
C ASP A 84 -19.87 2.67 0.61
N LEU A 85 -19.82 3.10 -0.66
CA LEU A 85 -18.96 2.53 -1.68
C LEU A 85 -17.72 3.39 -1.85
N ILE A 86 -16.56 2.80 -1.58
CA ILE A 86 -15.27 3.36 -1.95
C ILE A 86 -14.94 2.82 -3.34
N ALA A 87 -14.98 3.69 -4.34
CA ALA A 87 -14.77 3.26 -5.72
C ALA A 87 -13.32 2.80 -5.94
N ILE A 88 -13.11 1.86 -6.86
CA ILE A 88 -11.80 1.25 -7.11
C ILE A 88 -10.74 2.30 -7.48
N ASN A 89 -11.12 3.31 -8.28
CA ASN A 89 -10.23 4.42 -8.64
C ASN A 89 -9.82 5.26 -7.41
N GLN A 90 -10.69 5.41 -6.41
CA GLN A 90 -10.31 6.11 -5.18
C GLN A 90 -9.29 5.30 -4.36
N VAL A 91 -9.38 3.96 -4.39
CA VAL A 91 -8.38 3.09 -3.75
C VAL A 91 -7.06 3.15 -4.50
N GLU A 92 -7.11 3.11 -5.83
CA GLU A 92 -5.95 3.23 -6.71
C GLU A 92 -5.22 4.57 -6.54
N ASP A 93 -5.96 5.69 -6.59
CA ASP A 93 -5.40 7.03 -6.40
C ASP A 93 -4.75 7.16 -5.02
N ALA A 94 -5.41 6.66 -3.96
CA ALA A 94 -4.86 6.67 -2.61
C ALA A 94 -3.59 5.81 -2.50
N TRP A 95 -3.54 4.67 -3.19
CA TRP A 95 -2.38 3.78 -3.21
C TRP A 95 -1.20 4.42 -3.96
N HIS A 96 -1.43 4.96 -5.15
CA HIS A 96 -0.39 5.66 -5.92
C HIS A 96 0.15 6.87 -5.17
N TYR A 97 -0.73 7.61 -4.49
CA TYR A 97 -0.31 8.70 -3.61
C TYR A 97 0.61 8.19 -2.49
N PHE A 98 0.21 7.11 -1.79
CA PHE A 98 1.01 6.50 -0.73
C PHE A 98 2.40 6.08 -1.21
N ILE A 99 2.49 5.42 -2.37
CA ILE A 99 3.76 4.98 -2.94
C ILE A 99 4.64 6.19 -3.33
N ARG A 100 4.04 7.27 -3.84
CA ARG A 100 4.79 8.47 -4.27
C ARG A 100 5.36 9.26 -3.10
N GLU A 101 4.56 9.50 -2.06
CA GLU A 101 5.00 10.31 -0.92
C GLU A 101 5.81 9.50 0.11
N GLY A 102 5.74 8.16 0.06
CA GLY A 102 6.42 7.28 1.01
C GLY A 102 5.82 7.29 2.43
N SER A 103 4.79 8.12 2.65
CA SER A 103 3.99 8.18 3.86
C SER A 103 2.58 8.69 3.53
N LEU A 104 1.58 8.23 4.28
CA LEU A 104 0.24 8.84 4.29
C LEU A 104 0.06 9.57 5.63
N GLU A 105 0.14 10.90 5.63
CA GLU A 105 -0.05 11.71 6.84
C GLU A 105 -1.50 12.15 7.03
N ARG A 106 -2.11 11.79 8.16
CA ARG A 106 -3.52 12.11 8.44
C ARG A 106 -3.88 13.59 8.30
N ASN A 107 -2.96 14.52 8.57
CA ASN A 107 -3.24 15.96 8.67
C ASN A 107 -3.19 16.69 7.31
N ASP A 108 -2.50 16.17 6.30
CA ASP A 108 -2.50 16.74 4.94
C ASP A 108 -3.66 16.20 4.07
N HIS A 109 -4.40 15.22 4.58
CA HIS A 109 -5.34 14.40 3.80
C HIS A 109 -6.82 14.72 3.94
N GLU A 110 -7.23 15.66 4.80
CA GLU A 110 -8.64 16.10 4.83
C GLU A 110 -9.08 16.74 3.50
N LYS A 111 -8.13 17.14 2.63
CA LYS A 111 -8.43 17.77 1.34
C LYS A 111 -8.33 16.85 0.11
N SER A 112 -7.76 15.64 0.20
CA SER A 112 -7.43 14.85 -1.01
C SER A 112 -7.95 13.42 -1.07
N THR A 113 -8.35 12.80 0.06
CA THR A 113 -8.83 11.40 0.03
C THR A 113 -10.04 11.19 0.94
N TYR A 114 -11.16 10.84 0.32
CA TYR A 114 -12.37 10.37 1.00
C TYR A 114 -12.03 9.15 1.88
N ARG A 115 -12.43 9.17 3.17
CA ARG A 115 -12.17 8.11 4.18
C ARG A 115 -10.69 7.72 4.37
N SER A 116 -9.79 8.70 4.48
CA SER A 116 -8.36 8.51 4.75
C SER A 116 -8.03 7.53 5.89
N SER A 117 -8.80 7.52 6.99
CA SER A 117 -8.59 6.61 8.11
C SER A 117 -8.87 5.14 7.81
N PHE A 118 -9.81 4.84 6.91
CA PHE A 118 -10.06 3.48 6.44
C PHE A 118 -8.99 3.04 5.44
N MET A 119 -8.62 3.89 4.48
CA MET A 119 -7.57 3.58 3.50
C MET A 119 -6.25 3.22 4.19
N LEU A 120 -5.85 3.98 5.20
CA LEU A 120 -4.68 3.69 6.03
C LEU A 120 -4.75 2.30 6.67
N ALA A 121 -5.90 1.96 7.26
CA ALA A 121 -6.10 0.68 7.92
C ALA A 121 -6.23 -0.50 6.94
N LEU A 122 -6.75 -0.25 5.74
CA LEU A 122 -6.82 -1.20 4.65
C LEU A 122 -5.42 -1.54 4.14
N PHE A 123 -4.63 -0.52 3.79
CA PHE A 123 -3.27 -0.70 3.28
C PHE A 123 -2.34 -1.31 4.33
N SER A 124 -2.52 -1.01 5.62
CA SER A 124 -1.73 -1.65 6.68
C SER A 124 -1.95 -3.16 6.80
N GLN A 125 -2.95 -3.74 6.13
CA GLN A 125 -3.11 -5.20 6.11
C GLN A 125 -2.16 -5.87 5.13
N LEU A 126 -1.59 -5.14 4.16
CA LEU A 126 -0.70 -5.69 3.16
C LEU A 126 0.61 -6.15 3.80
N PRO A 127 1.15 -7.32 3.43
CA PRO A 127 2.32 -7.90 4.10
C PRO A 127 3.59 -7.07 3.94
N PHE A 128 3.68 -6.27 2.89
CA PHE A 128 4.79 -5.37 2.56
C PHE A 128 4.57 -3.92 3.03
N VAL A 129 3.53 -3.65 3.82
CA VAL A 129 3.28 -2.35 4.45
C VAL A 129 3.56 -2.45 5.95
N GLU A 130 4.23 -1.45 6.49
CA GLU A 130 4.42 -1.25 7.93
C GLU A 130 3.73 0.02 8.42
N VAL A 131 3.37 0.03 9.71
CA VAL A 131 2.73 1.17 10.37
C VAL A 131 3.73 1.82 11.31
N ASP A 132 4.10 3.06 11.03
CA ASP A 132 4.84 3.90 11.97
C ASP A 132 3.84 4.60 12.90
N LYS A 133 3.86 4.21 14.17
CA LYS A 133 2.97 4.74 15.22
C LYS A 133 3.47 6.06 15.81
N SER A 134 4.68 6.49 15.45
CA SER A 134 5.22 7.78 15.86
C SER A 134 4.33 8.90 15.31
N PRO A 135 4.04 9.96 16.07
CA PRO A 135 3.29 11.09 15.53
C PRO A 135 4.09 11.83 14.44
N PRO A 136 3.52 12.09 13.25
CA PRO A 136 2.19 11.67 12.79
C PRO A 136 2.14 10.21 12.34
N LEU A 137 1.05 9.49 12.71
CA LEU A 137 0.81 8.12 12.28
C LEU A 137 0.92 8.02 10.76
N SER A 138 1.81 7.15 10.28
CA SER A 138 2.08 6.97 8.86
C SER A 138 2.24 5.49 8.49
N LEU A 139 2.21 5.22 7.18
CA LEU A 139 2.54 3.92 6.60
C LEU A 139 3.88 4.03 5.88
N ARG A 140 4.60 2.92 5.74
CA ARG A 140 5.80 2.81 4.89
C ARG A 140 5.81 1.44 4.20
N ILE A 141 6.54 1.32 3.10
CA ILE A 141 6.81 0.03 2.47
C ILE A 141 7.97 -0.63 3.21
N LYS A 142 7.82 -1.91 3.57
CA LYS A 142 8.89 -2.71 4.15
C LYS A 142 9.98 -2.86 3.10
N THR A 143 11.13 -2.25 3.35
CA THR A 143 12.37 -2.42 2.60
C THR A 143 13.30 -3.38 3.30
#